data_AF-A0A914X674-F1
#
_entry.id   AF-A0A914X674-F1
#
_cell.length_a   1.000
_cell.length_b   1.000
_cell.length_c   1.000
_cell.angle_alpha   90.00
_cell.angle_beta   90.00
_cell.angle_gamma   90.00
#
_symmetry.space_group_name_H-M   'P 1'
#
loop_
_entity.id
_entity.type
_entity.pdbx_description
1 polymer ?
#
loop_
_entity_poly.entity_id
_entity_poly.type
_entity_poly.pdbx_seq_one_letter_code
_entity_poly.pdbx_strand_id
1 'polypeptide(L)'
;MAVNGLYIVQGESNAVVALLRRAHRGWPQHQPHAAHGPSLLDEQDPLLRNFADLRDVLNSVSDLADMNPDTFLSPFLDVIRSELTTGPVTGQALASVGKFLSYGLIDPSSMKAANAVESIADAVTHAKFVGGTDTGNDEVVLLKILQ
;
A
#
# COMPACT_ATOMS: atom_id res chain seq x y z
N MET A 1 -16.50 -12.11 16.82
CA MET A 1 -15.55 -12.75 15.90
C MET A 1 -14.35 -11.83 15.80
N ALA A 2 -13.16 -12.28 16.20
CA ALA A 2 -11.95 -11.53 15.88
C ALA A 2 -11.82 -11.56 14.36
N VAL A 3 -11.98 -10.41 13.71
CA VAL A 3 -11.63 -10.27 12.29
C VAL A 3 -10.13 -10.58 12.19
N ASN A 4 -9.78 -11.63 11.44
CA ASN A 4 -8.38 -12.05 11.33
C ASN A 4 -7.61 -10.96 10.57
N GLY A 5 -6.70 -10.29 11.28
CA GLY A 5 -5.91 -9.17 10.77
C GLY A 5 -5.14 -9.50 9.49
N LEU A 6 -4.75 -10.77 9.31
CA LEU A 6 -4.10 -11.24 8.09
C LEU A 6 -4.97 -11.03 6.85
N TYR A 7 -6.26 -11.36 6.91
CA TYR A 7 -7.17 -11.18 5.77
C TYR A 7 -7.44 -9.72 5.47
N ILE A 8 -7.42 -8.85 6.49
CA ILE A 8 -7.54 -7.40 6.30
C ILE A 8 -6.33 -6.91 5.51
N VAL A 9 -5.11 -7.20 5.98
CA VAL A 9 -3.88 -6.77 5.30
C VAL A 9 -3.81 -7.34 3.88
N GLN A 10 -4.08 -8.63 3.70
CA GLN A 10 -4.11 -9.27 2.37
C GLN A 10 -5.14 -8.62 1.43
N GLY A 11 -6.34 -8.33 1.93
CA GLY A 11 -7.40 -7.68 1.15
C GLY A 11 -6.98 -6.28 0.68
N GLU A 12 -6.42 -5.48 1.59
CA GLU A 12 -5.94 -4.14 1.25
C GLU A 12 -4.72 -4.17 0.33
N SER A 13 -3.78 -5.12 0.51
CA SER A 13 -2.63 -5.31 -0.38
C SER A 13 -3.10 -5.63 -1.80
N ASN A 14 -4.07 -6.55 -1.96
CA ASN A 14 -4.62 -6.90 -3.27
C ASN A 14 -5.31 -5.71 -3.95
N ALA A 15 -6.01 -4.87 -3.18
CA ALA A 15 -6.66 -3.67 -3.71
C ALA A 15 -5.63 -2.66 -4.25
N VAL A 16 -4.53 -2.42 -3.53
CA VAL A 16 -3.45 -1.52 -3.97
C VAL A 16 -2.73 -2.09 -5.19
N VAL A 17 -2.36 -3.38 -5.18
CA VAL A 17 -1.71 -4.06 -6.32
C VAL A 17 -2.57 -4.00 -7.59
N ALA A 18 -3.89 -4.16 -7.46
CA ALA A 18 -4.80 -4.06 -8.60
C ALA A 18 -4.79 -2.66 -9.22
N LEU A 19 -4.70 -1.61 -8.40
CA LEU A 19 -4.59 -0.23 -8.87
C LEU A 19 -3.22 0.09 -9.47
N LEU A 20 -2.12 -0.37 -8.84
CA LEU A 20 -0.76 -0.23 -9.39
C LEU A 20 -0.70 -0.83 -10.80
N ARG A 21 -1.12 -2.09 -10.97
CA ARG A 21 -1.17 -2.75 -12.28
C ARG A 21 -2.04 -2.01 -13.29
N ARG A 22 -3.12 -1.37 -12.86
CA ARG A 22 -3.97 -0.56 -13.74
C ARG A 22 -3.27 0.73 -14.17
N ALA A 23 -2.56 1.40 -13.27
CA ALA A 23 -1.78 2.60 -13.57
C ALA A 23 -0.70 2.30 -14.62
N HIS A 24 0.03 1.18 -14.48
CA HIS A 24 1.08 0.79 -15.44
C HIS A 24 0.56 0.43 -16.84
N ARG A 25 -0.69 -0.03 -16.98
CA ARG A 25 -1.30 -0.29 -18.31
C ARG A 25 -1.58 0.98 -19.13
N GLY A 26 -1.53 2.15 -18.51
CA GLY A 26 -1.67 3.44 -19.18
C GLY A 26 -0.39 3.95 -19.86
N TRP A 27 0.77 3.32 -19.61
CA TRP A 27 2.02 3.70 -20.27
C TRP A 27 2.11 3.10 -21.68
N PRO A 28 2.43 3.89 -22.72
CA PRO A 28 2.56 3.40 -24.07
C PRO A 28 3.92 2.72 -24.22
N GLN A 29 4.06 1.47 -23.74
CA GLN A 29 5.18 0.61 -24.09
C GLN A 29 4.65 -0.75 -24.57
N HIS A 30 4.98 -1.06 -25.82
CA HIS A 30 4.60 -2.28 -26.52
C HIS A 30 5.05 -3.55 -25.77
N GLN A 31 4.13 -4.38 -25.27
CA GLN A 31 4.34 -5.83 -25.30
C GLN A 31 3.06 -6.66 -25.10
N PRO A 32 2.70 -7.54 -26.06
CA PRO A 32 1.54 -8.41 -25.95
C PRO A 32 1.96 -9.85 -25.62
N HIS A 33 2.28 -10.20 -24.37
CA HIS A 33 2.34 -11.61 -23.95
C HIS A 33 1.93 -11.77 -22.48
N ALA A 34 0.63 -11.94 -22.24
CA ALA A 34 0.10 -12.40 -20.96
C ALA A 34 -0.12 -13.90 -21.03
N ALA A 35 0.55 -14.68 -20.18
CA ALA A 35 0.06 -15.96 -19.66
C ALA A 35 1.10 -16.64 -18.74
N HIS A 36 0.79 -16.71 -17.45
CA HIS A 36 1.22 -17.76 -16.51
C HIS A 36 2.58 -17.62 -15.80
N GLY A 37 2.99 -16.39 -15.46
CA GLY A 37 4.07 -16.11 -14.52
C GLY A 37 3.91 -14.74 -13.86
N PRO A 38 4.71 -14.39 -12.83
CA PRO A 38 4.85 -12.98 -12.43
C PRO A 38 5.16 -12.18 -13.71
N SER A 39 4.39 -11.11 -13.96
CA SER A 39 4.64 -10.32 -15.16
C SER A 39 6.02 -9.68 -15.03
N LEU A 40 6.76 -9.46 -16.13
CA LEU A 40 8.01 -8.68 -16.09
C LEU A 40 7.84 -7.32 -15.37
N LEU A 41 6.60 -6.81 -15.37
CA LEU A 41 6.16 -5.65 -14.59
C LEU A 41 6.32 -5.83 -13.07
N ASP A 42 5.96 -6.99 -12.52
CA ASP A 42 6.10 -7.30 -11.09
C ASP A 42 7.58 -7.41 -10.67
N GLU A 43 8.50 -7.73 -11.61
CA GLU A 43 9.95 -7.77 -11.38
C GLU A 43 10.65 -6.41 -11.53
N GLN A 44 10.10 -5.52 -12.36
CA GLN A 44 10.70 -4.20 -12.63
C GLN A 44 10.15 -3.09 -11.73
N ASP A 45 8.90 -3.19 -11.27
CA ASP A 45 8.32 -2.20 -10.36
C ASP A 45 8.65 -2.55 -8.90
N PRO A 46 9.45 -1.72 -8.20
CA PRO A 46 9.80 -1.96 -6.80
C PRO A 46 8.57 -2.00 -5.89
N LEU A 47 7.49 -1.27 -6.20
CA LEU A 47 6.28 -1.27 -5.38
C LEU A 47 5.54 -2.61 -5.48
N LEU A 48 5.36 -3.13 -6.70
CA LEU A 48 4.74 -4.45 -6.90
C LEU A 48 5.56 -5.56 -6.25
N ARG A 49 6.90 -5.45 -6.29
CA ARG A 49 7.79 -6.39 -5.60
C ARG A 49 7.62 -6.32 -4.07
N ASN A 50 7.55 -5.12 -3.48
CA ASN A 50 7.34 -4.98 -2.03
C ASN A 50 6.03 -5.65 -1.58
N PHE A 51 4.97 -5.59 -2.39
CA PHE A 51 3.72 -6.32 -2.12
C PHE A 51 3.81 -7.83 -2.33
N ALA A 52 4.61 -8.30 -3.29
CA ALA A 52 4.88 -9.72 -3.48
C ALA A 52 5.64 -10.30 -2.26
N ASP A 53 6.66 -9.59 -1.80
CA ASP A 53 7.43 -9.95 -0.60
C ASP A 53 6.52 -9.97 0.64
N LEU A 54 5.66 -8.95 0.81
CA LEU A 54 4.68 -8.92 1.90
C LEU A 54 3.71 -10.10 1.84
N ARG A 55 3.21 -10.47 0.66
CA ARG A 55 2.33 -11.64 0.50
C ARG A 55 3.02 -12.92 0.98
N ASP A 56 4.28 -13.10 0.62
CA ASP A 56 5.03 -14.29 0.99
C ASP A 56 5.27 -14.35 2.51
N VAL A 57 5.56 -13.20 3.15
CA VAL A 57 5.63 -13.08 4.61
C VAL A 57 4.28 -13.38 5.27
N LEU A 58 3.18 -12.80 4.77
CA LEU A 58 1.83 -13.02 5.32
C LEU A 58 1.40 -14.49 5.22
N ASN A 59 1.84 -15.22 4.20
CA ASN A 59 1.58 -16.65 4.05
C ASN A 59 2.45 -17.52 4.97
N SER A 60 3.53 -16.97 5.53
CA SER A 60 4.45 -17.68 6.41
C SER A 60 4.08 -17.58 7.90
N VAL A 61 3.18 -16.65 8.26
CA VAL A 61 2.76 -16.39 9.65
C VAL A 61 1.34 -16.89 9.92
N SER A 62 1.10 -17.36 11.14
CA SER A 62 -0.22 -17.84 11.58
C SER A 62 -1.10 -16.74 12.18
N ASP A 63 -0.49 -15.72 12.77
CA ASP A 63 -1.16 -14.57 13.37
C ASP A 63 -0.43 -13.28 12.97
N LEU A 64 -1.19 -12.20 12.73
CA LEU A 64 -0.64 -10.89 12.46
C LEU A 64 0.08 -10.32 13.69
N ALA A 65 -0.34 -10.70 14.91
CA ALA A 65 0.26 -10.25 16.16
C ALA A 65 1.73 -10.66 16.33
N ASP A 66 2.15 -11.74 15.66
CA ASP A 66 3.54 -12.23 15.69
C ASP A 66 4.47 -11.41 14.78
N MET A 67 3.90 -10.56 13.93
CA MET A 67 4.64 -9.77 12.94
C MET A 67 4.95 -8.36 13.47
N ASN A 68 6.06 -7.77 13.04
CA ASN A 68 6.31 -6.36 13.29
C ASN A 68 5.35 -5.52 12.43
N PRO A 69 4.59 -4.55 13.00
CA PRO A 69 3.74 -3.67 12.23
C PRO A 69 4.39 -3.00 11.02
N ASP A 70 5.66 -2.60 11.16
CA ASP A 70 6.42 -2.00 10.07
C ASP A 70 6.52 -2.91 8.85
N THR A 71 6.53 -4.24 9.04
CA THR A 71 6.60 -5.21 7.94
C THR A 71 5.39 -5.14 7.02
N PHE A 72 4.17 -4.98 7.57
CA PHE A 72 2.98 -4.82 6.72
C PHE A 72 2.69 -3.37 6.35
N LEU A 73 3.16 -2.39 7.11
CA LEU A 73 2.96 -0.98 6.80
C LEU A 73 3.87 -0.49 5.68
N SER A 74 5.15 -0.90 5.68
CA SER A 74 6.18 -0.38 4.78
C SER A 74 5.73 -0.34 3.31
N PRO A 75 5.16 -1.41 2.71
CA PRO A 75 4.76 -1.37 1.30
C PRO A 75 3.66 -0.33 0.98
N PHE A 76 2.76 -0.05 1.93
CA PHE A 76 1.74 0.99 1.76
C PHE A 76 2.33 2.39 1.94
N LEU A 77 3.27 2.55 2.87
CA LEU A 77 3.97 3.82 3.07
C LEU A 77 4.87 4.16 1.87
N ASP A 78 5.51 3.17 1.26
CA ASP A 78 6.29 3.34 0.03
C ASP A 78 5.42 3.82 -1.13
N VAL A 79 4.18 3.30 -1.25
CA VAL A 79 3.20 3.82 -2.22
C VAL A 79 2.85 5.28 -1.92
N ILE A 80 2.66 5.65 -0.66
CA ILE A 80 2.30 7.02 -0.27
C ILE A 80 3.43 8.01 -0.58
N ARG A 81 4.68 7.61 -0.36
CA ARG A 81 5.88 8.42 -0.63
C ARG A 81 6.25 8.49 -2.12
N SER A 82 5.79 7.53 -2.92
CA SER A 82 6.22 7.40 -4.31
C SER A 82 5.59 8.46 -5.21
N GLU A 83 6.45 9.28 -5.81
CA GLU A 83 6.09 10.29 -6.83
C GLU A 83 5.55 9.68 -8.13
N LEU A 84 5.74 8.37 -8.33
CA LEU A 84 5.29 7.65 -9.52
C LEU A 84 3.88 7.06 -9.37
N THR A 85 3.24 7.27 -8.21
CA THR A 85 1.90 6.77 -7.93
C THR A 85 0.83 7.80 -8.29
N THR A 86 -0.26 7.33 -8.89
CA THR A 86 -1.42 8.19 -9.21
C THR A 86 -2.29 8.41 -7.99
N GLY A 87 -3.02 9.54 -7.92
CA GLY A 87 -3.97 9.85 -6.83
C GLY A 87 -4.85 8.68 -6.38
N PRO A 88 -5.51 7.90 -7.26
CA PRO A 88 -6.30 6.74 -6.85
C PRO A 88 -5.51 5.65 -6.12
N VAL A 89 -4.26 5.39 -6.51
CA VAL A 89 -3.37 4.40 -5.87
C VAL A 89 -2.97 4.90 -4.48
N THR A 90 -2.49 6.14 -4.39
CA THR A 90 -2.10 6.80 -3.13
C THR A 90 -3.28 6.88 -2.16
N GLY A 91 -4.46 7.26 -2.65
CA GLY A 91 -5.69 7.36 -1.88
C GLY A 91 -6.23 6.01 -1.40
N GLN A 92 -5.94 4.92 -2.11
CA GLN A 92 -6.22 3.56 -1.63
C GLN A 92 -5.24 3.18 -0.53
N ALA A 93 -3.93 3.44 -0.70
CA ALA A 93 -2.93 3.12 0.32
C ALA A 93 -3.17 3.87 1.63
N LEU A 94 -3.51 5.17 1.57
CA LEU A 94 -3.92 5.95 2.75
C LEU A 94 -5.16 5.36 3.43
N ALA A 95 -6.17 4.98 2.66
CA ALA A 95 -7.36 4.34 3.21
C ALA A 95 -7.06 3.00 3.89
N SER A 96 -6.15 2.20 3.33
CA SER A 96 -5.67 0.95 3.93
C SER A 96 -5.00 1.19 5.28
N VAL A 97 -4.09 2.17 5.36
CA VAL A 97 -3.42 2.55 6.62
C VAL A 97 -4.44 3.02 7.66
N GLY A 98 -5.40 3.85 7.27
CA GLY A 98 -6.49 4.28 8.16
C GLY A 98 -7.34 3.13 8.70
N LYS A 99 -7.61 2.10 7.88
CA LYS A 99 -8.28 0.88 8.32
C LYS A 99 -7.43 0.08 9.31
N PHE A 100 -6.13 -0.05 9.09
CA PHE A 100 -5.24 -0.77 10.01
C PHE A 100 -5.22 -0.14 11.40
N LEU A 101 -5.21 1.20 11.46
CA LEU A 101 -5.34 1.96 12.70
C LEU A 101 -6.73 1.77 13.33
N SER A 102 -7.79 1.93 12.54
CA SER A 102 -9.18 1.84 13.03
C SER A 102 -9.55 0.45 13.54
N TYR A 103 -8.95 -0.59 12.98
CA TYR A 103 -9.14 -1.98 13.41
C TYR A 103 -8.18 -2.41 14.52
N GLY A 104 -7.30 -1.53 14.99
CA GLY A 104 -6.36 -1.83 16.07
C GLY A 104 -5.32 -2.88 15.69
N LEU A 105 -4.92 -2.96 14.41
CA LEU A 105 -3.87 -3.89 13.97
C LEU A 105 -2.47 -3.49 14.46
N ILE A 106 -2.34 -2.27 14.98
CA ILE A 106 -1.14 -1.73 15.60
C ILE A 106 -1.46 -1.52 17.07
N ASP A 107 -0.83 -2.29 17.96
CA ASP A 107 -1.05 -2.19 19.40
C ASP A 107 -0.44 -0.89 19.95
N PRO A 108 -1.27 0.09 20.38
CA PRO A 108 -0.80 1.40 20.82
C PRO A 108 0.06 1.35 22.10
N SER A 109 0.06 0.23 22.83
CA SER A 109 0.87 0.05 24.05
C SER A 109 2.29 -0.47 23.78
N SER A 110 2.58 -0.87 22.54
CA SER A 110 3.88 -1.40 22.14
C SER A 110 4.85 -0.30 21.67
N MET A 111 6.15 -0.41 21.99
CA MET A 111 7.18 0.44 21.37
C MET A 111 7.15 0.38 19.84
N LYS A 112 6.68 -0.73 19.26
CA LYS A 112 6.51 -0.89 17.81
C LYS A 112 5.47 0.09 17.23
N ALA A 113 4.48 0.52 18.02
CA ALA A 113 3.48 1.48 17.56
C ALA A 113 4.03 2.89 17.43
N ALA A 114 4.97 3.31 18.28
CA ALA A 114 5.59 4.62 18.15
C ALA A 114 6.33 4.76 16.80
N ASN A 115 7.13 3.74 16.45
CA ASN A 115 7.85 3.69 15.17
C ASN A 115 6.88 3.61 13.97
N ALA A 116 5.81 2.84 14.09
CA ALA A 116 4.78 2.75 13.06
C ALA A 116 4.09 4.10 12.83
N VAL A 117 3.73 4.81 13.90
CA VAL A 117 3.10 6.13 13.83
C VAL A 117 4.06 7.17 13.26
N GLU A 118 5.33 7.16 13.68
CA GLU A 118 6.36 8.02 13.09
C GLU A 118 6.52 7.75 11.60
N SER A 119 6.58 6.49 11.19
CA SER A 119 6.68 6.09 9.78
C SER A 119 5.46 6.52 8.97
N ILE A 120 4.26 6.46 9.55
CA ILE A 120 3.02 6.95 8.91
C ILE A 120 3.09 8.47 8.76
N ALA A 121 3.46 9.21 9.81
CA ALA A 121 3.55 10.66 9.77
C ALA A 121 4.61 11.13 8.76
N ASP A 122 5.77 10.47 8.73
CA ASP A 122 6.82 10.70 7.74
C ASP A 122 6.31 10.46 6.30
N ALA A 123 5.61 9.34 6.06
CA ALA A 123 5.09 9.04 4.73
C ALA A 123 4.05 10.07 4.26
N VAL A 124 3.15 10.47 5.15
CA VAL A 124 2.09 11.44 4.85
C VAL A 124 2.66 12.85 4.62
N THR A 125 3.68 13.26 5.39
CA THR A 125 4.34 14.56 5.22
C THR A 125 5.19 14.64 3.94
N HIS A 126 5.68 13.49 3.46
CA HIS A 126 6.40 13.39 2.19
C HIS A 126 5.53 12.94 1.02
N ALA A 127 4.21 12.80 1.20
CA ALA A 127 3.30 12.44 0.13
C ALA A 127 3.31 13.54 -0.94
N LYS A 128 3.71 13.17 -2.15
CA LYS A 128 3.77 14.08 -3.30
C LYS A 128 2.66 13.73 -4.29
N PHE A 129 1.68 14.63 -4.38
CA PHE A 129 0.60 14.56 -5.35
C PHE A 129 1.06 15.24 -6.64
N VAL A 130 1.79 14.51 -7.48
CA VAL A 130 2.19 15.02 -8.80
C VAL A 130 1.16 14.55 -9.81
N GLY A 131 0.27 15.48 -10.18
CA GLY A 131 -0.88 15.22 -11.03
C GLY A 131 -0.56 14.57 -12.37
N GLY A 132 -0.99 13.33 -12.51
CA GLY A 132 -1.21 12.73 -13.82
C GLY A 132 -2.52 13.24 -14.40
N THR A 133 -2.45 14.22 -15.30
CA THR A 133 -3.49 14.73 -16.26
C THR A 133 -4.93 14.95 -15.81
N ASP A 134 -5.31 14.62 -14.58
CA ASP A 134 -6.69 14.56 -14.11
C ASP A 134 -6.78 15.18 -12.71
N THR A 135 -6.71 16.52 -12.72
CA THR A 135 -6.61 17.41 -11.56
C THR A 135 -7.69 17.21 -10.50
N GLY A 136 -8.80 16.53 -10.83
CA GLY A 136 -9.89 16.23 -9.90
C GLY A 136 -9.65 15.06 -8.94
N ASN A 137 -8.73 14.13 -9.25
CA ASN A 137 -8.42 13.00 -8.37
C ASN A 137 -7.45 13.39 -7.24
N ASP A 138 -6.57 14.36 -7.47
CA ASP A 138 -5.59 14.82 -6.47
C ASP A 138 -6.28 15.59 -5.33
N GLU A 139 -7.34 16.36 -5.62
CA GLU A 139 -8.12 17.08 -4.60
C GLU A 139 -8.78 16.13 -3.59
N VAL A 140 -9.27 14.96 -4.03
CA VAL A 140 -9.92 13.99 -3.14
C VAL A 140 -8.91 13.32 -2.20
N VAL A 141 -7.66 13.13 -2.64
CA VAL A 141 -6.62 12.57 -1.77
C VAL A 141 -6.14 13.61 -0.76
N LEU A 142 -5.98 14.86 -1.18
CA LEU A 142 -5.69 15.98 -0.28
C LEU A 142 -6.77 16.10 0.81
N LEU A 143 -8.05 15.90 0.48
CA LEU A 143 -9.14 15.87 1.46
C LEU A 143 -9.04 14.69 2.44
N LYS A 144 -8.58 13.52 2.00
CA LYS A 144 -8.39 12.34 2.88
C LYS A 144 -7.23 12.50 3.86
N ILE A 145 -6.27 13.38 3.60
CA ILE A 145 -5.16 13.66 4.54
C ILE A 145 -5.63 14.50 5.74
N LEU A 146 -6.73 15.25 5.59
CA LEU A 146 -7.27 16.15 6.62
C LEU A 146 -8.33 15.50 7.55
N GLN A 147 -8.73 14.25 7.28
CA GLN A 147 -9.81 13.54 7.97
C GLN A 147 -9.28 12.40 8.83
#